data_AF-A0A2W6TIY8-F1
#
_entry.id   AF-A0A2W6TIY8-F1
#
_cell.length_a   1.000
_cell.length_b   1.000
_cell.length_c   1.000
_cell.angle_alpha   90.00
_cell.angle_beta   90.00
_cell.angle_gamma   90.00
#
_symmetry.space_group_name_H-M   'P 1'
#
loop_
_entity.id
_entity.type
_entity.pdbx_description
1 polymer ?
#
loop_
_entity_poly.entity_id
_entity_poly.type
_entity_poly.pdbx_seq_one_letter_code
_entity_poly.pdbx_strand_id
1 'polypeptide(L)' 'MSTRRQFLQSTALIGALGSAAPGLLASPVAANGARVVSTWDFGVGANQAAWKVLAAGGSALDAVEAGARWAESELCNP' A
#
# COMPACT_ATOMS: atom_id res chain seq x y z
N MET A 1 4.91 -3.65 -47.15
CA MET A 1 6.33 -3.61 -46.73
C MET A 1 6.42 -2.77 -45.48
N SER A 2 6.66 -3.38 -44.32
CA SER A 2 6.81 -2.65 -43.06
C SER A 2 8.16 -1.91 -43.05
N THR A 3 8.14 -0.61 -42.79
CA THR A 3 9.36 0.22 -42.74
C THR A 3 9.92 0.33 -41.32
N ARG A 4 11.22 0.63 -41.17
CA ARG A 4 11.84 0.89 -39.85
C ARG A 4 11.12 2.00 -39.07
N ARG A 5 10.62 3.02 -39.77
CA ARG A 5 9.86 4.13 -39.17
C ARG A 5 8.52 3.65 -38.60
N GLN A 6 7.81 2.78 -39.30
CA GLN A 6 6.59 2.14 -38.78
C GLN A 6 6.89 1.25 -37.58
N PHE A 7 7.99 0.49 -37.59
CA PHE A 7 8.39 -0.31 -36.42
C PHE A 7 8.64 0.54 -35.18
N LEU A 8 9.37 1.66 -35.32
CA LEU A 8 9.64 2.59 -34.22
C LEU A 8 8.38 3.30 -33.72
N GLN A 9 7.48 3.69 -34.63
CA GLN A 9 6.19 4.28 -34.25
C GLN A 9 5.32 3.29 -33.48
N SER A 10 5.26 2.04 -33.93
CA SER A 10 4.48 0.99 -33.26
C SER A 10 5.06 0.64 -31.88
N THR A 11 6.38 0.55 -31.75
CA THR A 11 7.02 0.26 -30.45
C THR A 11 6.90 1.43 -29.47
N ALA A 12 6.97 2.69 -29.94
CA ALA A 12 6.72 3.86 -29.10
C ALA A 12 5.28 3.91 -28.56
N LEU A 13 4.28 3.54 -29.38
CA LEU A 13 2.88 3.52 -28.97
C LEU A 13 2.60 2.47 -27.88
N ILE A 14 3.18 1.26 -28.03
CA ILE A 14 3.04 0.19 -27.04
C ILE A 14 3.73 0.55 -25.73
N GLY A 15 4.92 1.18 -25.79
CA GLY A 15 5.63 1.66 -24.60
C GLY A 15 4.85 2.75 -23.84
N ALA A 16 4.18 3.65 -24.55
CA ALA A 16 3.35 4.70 -23.94
C ALA A 16 2.07 4.16 -23.28
N LEU A 17 1.48 3.09 -23.84
CA LEU A 17 0.31 2.43 -23.23
C LEU A 17 0.69 1.56 -22.03
N GLY A 18 1.88 0.96 -22.04
CA GLY A 18 2.38 0.13 -20.93
C GLY A 18 2.74 0.91 -19.66
N SER A 19 3.16 2.18 -19.79
CA SER A 19 3.53 3.02 -18.64
C SER A 19 2.34 3.77 -18.02
N ALA A 20 1.21 3.89 -18.71
CA ALA A 20 0.04 4.62 -18.24
C ALA A 20 -0.91 3.79 -17.37
N ALA A 21 -0.68 2.49 -17.20
CA ALA A 21 -1.67 1.59 -16.60
C ALA A 21 -1.14 0.49 -15.64
N PRO A 22 -0.23 0.78 -14.69
CA PRO A 22 0.04 -0.19 -13.62
C PRO A 22 -1.23 -0.56 -12.82
N GLY A 23 -2.24 0.33 -12.81
CA GLY A 23 -3.51 0.13 -12.08
C GLY A 23 -4.60 -0.63 -12.83
N LEU A 24 -4.50 -0.88 -14.15
CA LEU A 24 -5.56 -1.58 -14.90
C LEU A 24 -5.52 -3.10 -14.76
N LEU A 25 -4.37 -3.66 -14.36
CA LEU A 25 -4.19 -5.10 -14.11
C LEU A 25 -4.29 -5.46 -12.63
N ALA A 26 -4.36 -4.46 -11.75
CA ALA A 26 -4.58 -4.68 -10.34
C ALA A 26 -6.08 -5.00 -10.14
N SER A 27 -6.41 -6.28 -10.12
CA SER A 27 -7.68 -6.71 -9.52
C SER A 27 -7.71 -6.17 -8.09
N PRO A 28 -8.74 -5.41 -7.67
CA PRO A 28 -8.88 -5.09 -6.27
C PRO A 28 -8.98 -6.43 -5.55
N VAL A 29 -7.97 -6.77 -4.76
CA VAL A 29 -8.11 -7.84 -3.77
C VAL A 29 -9.36 -7.46 -3.00
N ALA A 30 -10.39 -8.31 -3.08
CA ALA A 30 -11.54 -8.21 -2.21
C ALA A 30 -11.00 -8.37 -0.80
N ALA A 31 -10.70 -7.24 -0.15
CA ALA A 31 -10.17 -7.21 1.18
C ALA A 31 -11.29 -7.74 2.07
N ASN A 32 -11.20 -8.99 2.49
CA ASN A 32 -11.73 -9.37 3.79
C ASN A 32 -11.18 -8.31 4.74
N GLY A 33 -12.07 -7.49 5.31
CA GLY A 33 -11.75 -6.16 5.84
C GLY A 33 -10.47 -6.11 6.68
N ALA A 34 -9.79 -4.95 6.67
CA ALA A 34 -8.53 -4.76 7.35
C ALA A 34 -8.57 -5.25 8.81
N ARG A 35 -7.50 -5.94 9.23
CA ARG A 35 -7.34 -6.44 10.60
C ARG A 35 -5.94 -6.07 11.08
N VAL A 36 -5.84 -5.72 12.35
CA VAL A 36 -4.58 -5.49 13.05
C VAL A 36 -4.63 -6.20 14.39
N VAL A 37 -3.51 -6.82 14.76
CA VAL A 37 -3.29 -7.43 16.06
C VAL A 37 -1.87 -7.13 16.49
N SER A 38 -1.69 -7.05 17.78
CA SER A 38 -0.44 -6.68 18.44
C SER A 38 -0.22 -7.62 19.62
N THR A 39 1.03 -7.84 19.98
CA THR A 39 1.38 -8.61 21.17
C THR A 39 1.20 -7.78 22.44
N TRP A 40 1.04 -8.47 23.57
CA TRP A 40 0.97 -7.89 24.93
C TRP A 40 -0.26 -7.02 25.21
N ASP A 41 -0.34 -6.49 26.43
CA ASP A 41 -1.45 -5.68 26.95
C ASP A 41 -1.48 -4.26 26.38
N PHE A 42 -0.31 -3.62 26.20
CA PHE A 42 -0.19 -2.33 25.51
C PHE A 42 -0.72 -2.35 24.08
N GLY A 43 -0.91 -3.55 23.52
CA GLY A 43 -1.45 -3.77 22.21
C GLY A 43 -2.77 -3.06 21.93
N VAL A 44 -3.59 -2.79 22.95
CA VAL A 44 -4.82 -2.00 22.79
C VAL A 44 -4.53 -0.60 22.24
N GLY A 45 -3.53 0.11 22.80
CA GLY A 45 -3.16 1.45 22.34
C GLY A 45 -2.45 1.43 20.98
N ALA A 46 -1.56 0.45 20.77
CA ALA A 46 -0.88 0.27 19.49
C ALA A 46 -1.88 0.00 18.34
N ASN A 47 -2.90 -0.84 18.59
CA ASN A 47 -3.95 -1.12 17.61
C ASN A 47 -4.84 0.10 17.35
N GLN A 48 -5.11 0.94 18.35
CA GLN A 48 -5.85 2.19 18.13
C GLN A 48 -5.08 3.16 17.22
N ALA A 49 -3.75 3.26 17.38
CA ALA A 49 -2.90 4.06 16.50
C ALA A 49 -2.89 3.50 15.07
N ALA A 50 -2.69 2.19 14.92
CA ALA A 50 -2.72 1.51 13.62
C ALA A 50 -4.09 1.60 12.93
N TRP A 51 -5.19 1.53 13.68
CA TRP A 51 -6.55 1.57 13.14
C TRP A 51 -6.87 2.89 12.44
N LYS A 52 -6.29 4.01 12.87
CA LYS A 52 -6.47 5.31 12.20
C LYS A 52 -6.02 5.26 10.74
N VAL A 53 -4.94 4.51 10.46
CA VAL A 53 -4.41 4.33 9.10
C VAL A 53 -5.30 3.37 8.30
N LEU A 54 -5.63 2.21 8.89
CA LEU A 54 -6.44 1.19 8.21
C LEU A 54 -7.87 1.67 7.90
N ALA A 55 -8.51 2.38 8.84
CA ALA A 55 -9.86 2.92 8.66
C ALA A 55 -9.92 4.00 7.58
N ALA A 56 -8.80 4.67 7.30
CA ALA A 56 -8.67 5.64 6.21
C ALA A 56 -8.33 4.98 4.85
N GLY A 57 -8.24 3.64 4.78
CA GLY A 57 -7.83 2.92 3.57
C GLY A 57 -6.33 3.00 3.28
N GLY A 58 -5.52 3.33 4.29
CA GLY A 58 -4.07 3.38 4.19
C GLY A 58 -3.41 2.00 4.08
N SER A 59 -2.09 2.02 3.84
CA SER A 59 -1.29 0.80 3.73
C SER A 59 -1.23 0.02 5.05
N ALA A 60 -1.19 -1.31 4.96
CA ALA A 60 -0.91 -2.17 6.12
C ALA A 60 0.48 -1.89 6.71
N LEU A 61 1.46 -1.50 5.88
CA LEU A 61 2.81 -1.15 6.33
C LEU A 61 2.79 0.11 7.21
N ASP A 62 2.12 1.16 6.75
CA ASP A 62 2.01 2.42 7.49
C ASP A 62 1.23 2.22 8.80
N ALA A 63 0.24 1.31 8.80
CA ALA A 63 -0.52 0.98 10.00
C ALA A 63 0.33 0.30 11.08
N VAL A 64 1.14 -0.71 10.70
CA VAL A 64 2.01 -1.39 11.67
C VAL A 64 3.13 -0.47 12.16
N GLU A 65 3.66 0.41 11.31
CA GLU A 65 4.64 1.41 11.72
C GLU A 65 4.05 2.41 12.72
N ALA A 66 2.84 2.91 12.47
CA ALA A 66 2.15 3.80 13.40
C ALA A 66 1.89 3.15 14.77
N GLY A 67 1.50 1.87 14.79
CA GLY A 67 1.34 1.10 16.02
C GLY A 67 2.67 0.91 16.78
N ALA A 68 3.76 0.60 16.07
CA ALA A 68 5.09 0.44 16.67
C ALA A 68 5.60 1.75 17.28
N ARG A 69 5.47 2.88 16.56
CA ARG A 69 5.87 4.21 17.07
C ARG A 69 5.10 4.62 18.33
N TRP A 70 3.82 4.29 18.41
CA TRP A 70 3.04 4.52 19.64
C TRP A 70 3.62 3.72 20.82
N ALA A 71 3.97 2.45 20.60
CA ALA A 71 4.58 1.64 21.66
C ALA A 71 5.96 2.19 22.07
N GLU A 72 6.79 2.62 21.11
CA GLU A 72 8.12 3.19 21.37
C GLU A 72 8.07 4.52 22.14
N SER A 73 7.02 5.33 21.93
CA SER A 73 6.84 6.60 22.63
C SER A 73 6.20 6.42 24.00
N GLU A 74 5.06 5.73 24.09
CA GLU A 74 4.26 5.77 25.33
C GLU A 74 4.59 4.65 26.32
N LEU A 75 5.09 3.50 25.85
CA LEU A 75 5.50 2.42 26.76
C LEU A 75 6.84 2.72 27.44
N CYS A 76 7.77 3.33 26.69
CA CYS A 76 9.13 3.61 27.17
C CYS A 76 9.29 4.98 27.83
N ASN A 77 8.25 5.83 27.85
CA ASN A 77 8.32 7.16 28.43
C ASN A 77 6.97 7.57 29.09
N PRO A 78 6.63 7.01 30.27
CA PRO A 78 5.45 7.43 31.02
C PRO A 78 5.52 8.90 31.51
#